data_AF-N8WWE1-F1
#
_entry.id   AF-N8WWE1-F1
#
_cell.length_a   1.000
_cell.length_b   1.000
_cell.length_c   1.000
_cell.angle_alpha   90.00
_cell.angle_beta   90.00
_cell.angle_gamma   90.00
#
_symmetry.space_group_name_H-M   'P 1'
#
loop_
_entity.id
_entity.type
_entity.pdbx_description
1 polymer ?
#
loop_
_entity_poly.entity_id
_entity_poly.type
_entity_poly.pdbx_seq_one_letter_code
_entity_poly.pdbx_strand_id
1 'polypeptide(L)'
;MLHQIKLPFLFSTLLCIAFTQSACATPQTGSSLKSSYQSFVPKNWKILEKAQGDLNQDGQADLALIIEDTNPENLVANAGVGNHVLNTNKRKLLVLFKQENGYQLAASNTTLPTEGDVESPCLTDPLGESEALSIQKGVLRIHLHYWLSCGSWYVTNHTYTFRYQNNAFKLIGYDVDDFHRASGDSTALSINFLTGKVKTTTDENEFAEQTQPAKVQWSTLKHRYALKFEQVQFNQPQEFE
;
A
#
# COMPACT_ATOMS: atom_id res chain seq x y z
N MET A 1 -76.51 40.68 -7.43
CA MET A 1 -76.70 40.28 -6.02
C MET A 1 -75.75 39.14 -5.71
N LEU A 2 -74.62 39.41 -5.05
CA LEU A 2 -74.15 38.78 -3.81
C LEU A 2 -72.69 39.21 -3.57
N HIS A 3 -72.48 39.82 -2.40
CA HIS A 3 -71.18 40.09 -1.79
C HIS A 3 -70.56 38.79 -1.26
N GLN A 4 -69.23 38.64 -1.38
CA GLN A 4 -68.37 37.88 -0.47
C GLN A 4 -66.96 38.53 -0.55
N ILE A 5 -66.59 39.43 0.37
CA ILE A 5 -65.95 39.20 1.67
C ILE A 5 -64.55 38.55 1.54
N LYS A 6 -63.54 39.35 1.93
CA LYS A 6 -62.14 38.98 2.09
C LYS A 6 -61.95 38.05 3.30
N LEU A 7 -61.04 37.09 3.20
CA LEU A 7 -60.33 36.56 4.37
C LEU A 7 -58.87 36.24 3.99
N PRO A 8 -57.87 36.78 4.71
CA PRO A 8 -56.47 36.49 4.43
C PRO A 8 -56.08 35.15 5.06
N PHE A 9 -55.51 34.25 4.26
CA PHE A 9 -54.84 33.05 4.76
C PHE A 9 -53.47 33.45 5.32
N LEU A 10 -53.36 33.56 6.64
CA LEU A 10 -52.10 33.49 7.37
C LEU A 10 -52.03 32.09 7.98
N PHE A 11 -51.07 31.24 7.58
CA PHE A 11 -50.57 30.20 8.47
C PHE A 11 -49.15 29.75 8.07
N SER A 12 -48.20 30.27 8.86
CA SER A 12 -47.00 29.61 9.37
C SER A 12 -46.09 28.84 8.40
N THR A 13 -45.02 29.50 7.96
CA THR A 13 -43.78 28.85 7.52
C THR A 13 -43.09 28.19 8.73
N LEU A 14 -43.20 26.87 8.83
CA LEU A 14 -42.40 26.08 9.78
C LEU A 14 -40.96 26.00 9.27
N LEU A 15 -40.10 26.90 9.76
CA LEU A 15 -38.67 26.87 9.51
C LEU A 15 -38.03 25.75 10.33
N CYS A 16 -37.94 24.55 9.78
CA CYS A 16 -37.11 23.48 10.34
C CYS A 16 -35.63 23.85 10.16
N ILE A 17 -35.05 24.50 11.17
CA ILE A 17 -33.60 24.64 11.30
C ILE A 17 -33.07 23.26 11.70
N ALA A 18 -32.64 22.48 10.70
CA ALA A 18 -31.83 21.31 10.95
C ALA A 18 -30.48 21.78 11.51
N PHE A 19 -30.29 21.65 12.83
CA PHE A 19 -28.97 21.73 13.44
C PHE A 19 -28.14 20.60 12.84
N THR A 20 -27.28 20.93 11.88
CA THR A 20 -26.16 20.06 11.51
C THR A 20 -25.27 19.98 12.74
N GLN A 21 -25.38 18.88 13.48
CA GLN A 21 -24.37 18.52 14.45
C GLN A 21 -23.08 18.32 13.65
N SER A 22 -22.22 19.33 13.67
CA SER A 22 -20.83 19.16 13.28
C SER A 22 -20.26 18.17 14.29
N ALA A 23 -20.25 16.89 13.91
CA ALA A 23 -19.57 15.87 14.66
C ALA A 23 -18.08 16.24 14.60
N CYS A 24 -17.61 16.93 15.64
CA CYS A 24 -16.20 17.14 15.89
C CYS A 24 -15.62 15.72 16.02
N ALA A 25 -14.94 15.26 14.97
CA ALA A 25 -14.25 13.99 14.98
C ALA A 25 -13.22 14.08 16.10
N THR A 26 -13.48 13.36 17.19
CA THR A 26 -12.51 13.18 18.27
C THR A 26 -11.24 12.58 17.66
N PRO A 27 -10.07 13.23 17.81
CA PRO A 27 -8.82 12.65 17.34
C PRO A 27 -8.63 11.31 18.03
N GLN A 28 -8.44 10.26 17.23
CA GLN A 28 -8.13 8.94 17.78
C GLN A 28 -6.80 9.03 18.53
N THR A 29 -6.87 8.79 19.83
CA THR A 29 -5.76 8.64 20.77
C THR A 29 -4.75 7.59 20.28
N GLY A 30 -3.47 7.96 20.24
CA GLY A 30 -2.38 6.97 20.28
C GLY A 30 -1.03 7.34 19.69
N SER A 31 -0.88 8.45 18.95
CA SER A 31 0.39 8.81 18.33
C SER A 31 0.94 10.10 18.90
N SER A 32 1.98 10.01 19.75
CA SER A 32 2.65 11.19 20.30
C SER A 32 3.41 11.92 19.19
N LEU A 33 3.15 13.21 19.00
CA LEU A 33 3.97 14.08 18.17
C LEU A 33 5.44 14.00 18.59
N LYS A 34 6.35 13.81 17.64
CA LYS A 34 7.81 13.85 17.85
C LYS A 34 8.42 14.95 17.02
N SER A 35 9.37 15.71 17.58
CA SER A 35 10.02 16.82 16.87
C SER A 35 10.81 16.38 15.63
N SER A 36 11.24 15.12 15.57
CA SER A 36 12.01 14.54 14.47
C SER A 36 11.49 13.14 14.13
N TYR A 37 11.47 12.80 12.83
CA TYR A 37 11.01 11.49 12.36
C TYR A 37 11.90 10.35 12.85
N GLN A 38 13.19 10.62 13.09
CA GLN A 38 14.16 9.65 13.62
C GLN A 38 13.73 9.10 14.98
N SER A 39 12.92 9.84 15.74
CA SER A 39 12.37 9.36 17.03
C SER A 39 11.38 8.20 16.88
N PHE A 40 10.89 7.92 15.67
CA PHE A 40 10.06 6.74 15.37
C PHE A 40 10.89 5.52 14.97
N VAL A 41 12.20 5.68 14.75
CA VAL A 41 13.12 4.57 14.46
C VAL A 41 13.65 4.04 15.79
N PRO A 42 13.38 2.77 16.18
CA PRO A 42 13.88 2.22 17.43
C PRO A 42 15.42 2.17 17.46
N LYS A 43 15.97 2.07 18.66
CA LYS A 43 17.41 1.78 18.81
C LYS A 43 17.72 0.42 18.15
N ASN A 44 18.88 0.32 17.51
CA ASN A 44 19.33 -0.87 16.76
C ASN A 44 18.43 -1.20 15.55
N TRP A 45 17.86 -0.17 14.92
CA TRP A 45 17.17 -0.28 13.65
C TRP A 45 17.82 0.68 12.66
N LYS A 46 17.87 0.30 11.39
CA LYS A 46 18.32 1.15 10.27
C LYS A 46 17.15 1.53 9.38
N ILE A 47 17.24 2.69 8.73
CA ILE A 47 16.31 3.07 7.66
C ILE A 47 16.84 2.45 6.36
N LEU A 48 15.99 1.68 5.68
CA LEU A 48 16.27 1.13 4.35
C LEU A 48 15.77 2.08 3.26
N GLU A 49 14.51 2.50 3.37
CA GLU A 49 13.86 3.35 2.37
C GLU A 49 13.22 4.58 3.01
N LYS A 50 13.17 5.66 2.24
CA LYS A 50 12.48 6.90 2.62
C LYS A 50 11.88 7.57 1.39
N ALA A 51 10.56 7.66 1.38
CA ALA A 51 9.81 8.45 0.40
C ALA A 51 9.20 9.68 1.06
N GLN A 52 9.03 10.75 0.30
CA GLN A 52 8.46 12.01 0.76
C GLN A 52 7.41 12.54 -0.21
N GLY A 53 6.30 13.04 0.32
CA GLY A 53 5.26 13.71 -0.46
C GLY A 53 4.01 13.97 0.37
N ASP A 54 3.18 14.89 -0.09
CA ASP A 54 1.93 15.26 0.59
C ASP A 54 0.87 14.15 0.41
N LEU A 55 0.63 13.36 1.46
CA LEU A 55 -0.29 12.21 1.45
C LEU A 55 -1.69 12.59 1.94
N ASN A 56 -1.80 13.59 2.83
CA ASN A 56 -3.06 14.04 3.41
C ASN A 56 -3.63 15.31 2.73
N GLN A 57 -2.94 15.86 1.73
CA GLN A 57 -3.30 17.04 0.95
C GLN A 57 -3.35 18.33 1.78
N ASP A 58 -2.50 18.45 2.81
CA ASP A 58 -2.40 19.65 3.65
C ASP A 58 -1.31 20.65 3.17
N GLY A 59 -0.62 20.34 2.08
CA GLY A 59 0.45 21.15 1.50
C GLY A 59 1.82 20.94 2.16
N GLN A 60 1.92 20.08 3.17
CA GLN A 60 3.19 19.67 3.78
C GLN A 60 3.60 18.29 3.29
N ALA A 61 4.90 18.07 3.20
CA ALA A 61 5.44 16.82 2.72
C ALA A 61 5.57 15.80 3.86
N ASP A 62 4.76 14.75 3.81
CA ASP A 62 4.78 13.61 4.71
C ASP A 62 5.92 12.64 4.37
N LEU A 63 6.14 11.65 5.24
CA LEU A 63 7.16 10.62 5.05
C LEU A 63 6.55 9.21 5.06
N ALA A 64 7.08 8.35 4.21
CA ALA A 64 6.96 6.90 4.39
C ALA A 64 8.38 6.31 4.55
N LEU A 65 8.53 5.35 5.46
CA LEU A 65 9.82 4.75 5.81
C LEU A 65 9.71 3.23 5.82
N ILE A 66 10.71 2.54 5.26
CA ILE A 66 10.99 1.14 5.60
C ILE A 66 12.18 1.12 6.56
N ILE A 67 12.01 0.48 7.70
CA ILE A 67 13.07 0.28 8.70
C ILE A 67 13.28 -1.21 8.96
N GLU A 68 14.51 -1.59 9.29
CA GLU A 68 14.91 -2.97 9.56
C GLU A 68 15.66 -3.06 10.89
N ASP A 69 15.34 -4.09 11.68
CA ASP A 69 16.11 -4.46 12.88
C ASP A 69 17.56 -4.80 12.51
N THR A 70 18.50 -4.62 13.45
CA THR A 70 19.92 -4.96 13.24
C THR A 70 20.40 -5.99 14.27
N ASN A 71 19.52 -6.85 14.79
CA ASN A 71 19.89 -7.88 15.74
C ASN A 71 20.80 -8.93 15.04
N PRO A 72 22.06 -9.10 15.49
CA PRO A 72 22.95 -10.11 14.91
C PRO A 72 22.46 -11.56 15.10
N GLU A 73 21.59 -11.83 16.08
CA GLU A 73 21.01 -13.17 16.28
C GLU A 73 20.07 -13.60 15.14
N ASN A 74 19.57 -12.64 14.35
CA ASN A 74 18.73 -12.92 13.17
C ASN A 74 19.55 -13.07 11.88
N LEU A 75 20.89 -13.08 11.97
CA LEU A 75 21.77 -13.45 10.87
C LEU A 75 22.01 -14.96 10.92
N VAL A 76 21.27 -15.70 10.10
CA VAL A 76 21.24 -17.16 10.13
C VAL A 76 22.23 -17.71 9.11
N ALA A 77 23.16 -18.57 9.55
CA ALA A 77 24.07 -19.27 8.64
C ALA A 77 23.29 -20.28 7.79
N ASN A 78 23.57 -20.32 6.49
CA ASN A 78 22.99 -21.25 5.54
C ASN A 78 24.10 -22.07 4.87
N ALA A 79 24.06 -23.39 5.09
CA ALA A 79 25.01 -24.33 4.49
C ALA A 79 24.54 -24.90 3.14
N GLY A 80 23.32 -24.56 2.71
CA GLY A 80 22.72 -25.03 1.46
C GLY A 80 23.06 -24.15 0.26
N VAL A 81 22.17 -24.18 -0.73
CA VAL A 81 22.21 -23.29 -1.89
C VAL A 81 21.79 -21.86 -1.51
N GLY A 82 22.13 -20.89 -2.35
CA GLY A 82 21.80 -19.48 -2.12
C GLY A 82 22.84 -18.76 -1.26
N ASN A 83 22.40 -17.73 -0.52
CA ASN A 83 23.30 -16.91 0.29
C ASN A 83 23.79 -17.66 1.52
N HIS A 84 25.08 -17.58 1.84
CA HIS A 84 25.68 -18.27 3.00
C HIS A 84 25.22 -17.72 4.36
N VAL A 85 24.71 -16.48 4.39
CA VAL A 85 24.13 -15.85 5.57
C VAL A 85 22.82 -15.21 5.15
N LEU A 86 21.75 -15.51 5.87
CA LEU A 86 20.40 -15.00 5.63
C LEU A 86 20.05 -13.98 6.71
N ASN A 87 19.76 -12.75 6.29
CA ASN A 87 19.29 -11.72 7.21
C ASN A 87 17.77 -11.83 7.40
N THR A 88 17.35 -12.38 8.53
CA THR A 88 15.94 -12.59 8.90
C THR A 88 15.40 -11.48 9.82
N ASN A 89 16.13 -10.35 9.93
CA ASN A 89 15.70 -9.22 10.74
C ASN A 89 14.37 -8.65 10.24
N LYS A 90 13.47 -8.40 11.20
CA LYS A 90 12.12 -7.89 10.91
C LYS A 90 12.18 -6.49 10.32
N ARG A 91 11.24 -6.22 9.42
CA ARG A 91 11.00 -4.89 8.85
C ARG A 91 9.71 -4.27 9.36
N LYS A 92 9.67 -2.94 9.35
CA LYS A 92 8.46 -2.17 9.57
C LYS A 92 8.33 -1.12 8.49
N LEU A 93 7.10 -0.94 8.03
CA LEU A 93 6.71 0.17 7.18
C LEU A 93 5.97 1.19 8.03
N LEU A 94 6.40 2.44 7.99
CA LEU A 94 5.84 3.55 8.75
C LEU A 94 5.38 4.65 7.81
N VAL A 95 4.22 5.25 8.10
CA VAL A 95 3.76 6.48 7.46
C VAL A 95 3.64 7.57 8.51
N LEU A 96 4.31 8.70 8.30
CA LEU A 96 4.41 9.80 9.24
C LEU A 96 3.86 11.07 8.60
N PHE A 97 2.81 11.63 9.19
CA PHE A 97 2.33 12.95 8.79
C PHE A 97 3.25 14.04 9.31
N LYS A 98 3.59 14.99 8.44
CA LYS A 98 4.27 16.21 8.82
C LYS A 98 3.28 17.08 9.60
N GLN A 99 3.77 17.68 10.67
CA GLN A 99 3.06 18.62 11.52
C GLN A 99 3.95 19.84 11.76
N GLU A 100 3.37 20.96 12.18
CA GLU A 100 4.08 22.23 12.41
C GLU A 100 5.39 22.01 13.19
N ASN A 101 5.30 21.31 14.32
CA ASN A 101 6.40 21.12 15.25
C ASN A 101 7.01 19.70 15.22
N GLY A 102 6.78 18.92 14.16
CA GLY A 102 7.35 17.58 14.08
C GLY A 102 6.66 16.64 13.12
N TYR A 103 6.57 15.38 13.54
CA TYR A 103 5.95 14.27 12.82
C TYR A 103 5.04 13.46 13.75
N GLN A 104 3.96 12.94 13.20
CA GLN A 104 3.03 12.05 13.88
C GLN A 104 2.91 10.75 13.09
N LEU A 105 3.02 9.59 13.76
CA LEU A 105 2.76 8.30 13.14
C LEU A 105 1.28 8.21 12.74
N ALA A 106 1.02 8.00 11.45
CA ALA A 106 -0.30 7.91 10.84
C ALA A 106 -0.73 6.46 10.59
N ALA A 107 0.20 5.61 10.16
CA ALA A 107 -0.04 4.18 9.93
C ALA A 107 1.28 3.40 10.07
N SER A 108 1.18 2.11 10.43
CA SER A 108 2.34 1.21 10.50
C SER A 108 1.98 -0.22 10.15
N ASN A 109 2.89 -0.95 9.52
CA ASN A 109 2.74 -2.37 9.19
C ASN A 109 4.06 -3.11 9.45
N THR A 110 4.01 -4.35 9.93
CA THR A 110 5.17 -5.17 10.30
C THR A 110 5.28 -6.48 9.52
N THR A 111 4.57 -6.58 8.39
CA THR A 111 4.44 -7.80 7.58
C THR A 111 5.25 -7.73 6.30
N LEU A 112 6.12 -6.72 6.13
CA LEU A 112 7.08 -6.70 5.03
C LEU A 112 7.98 -7.94 5.08
N PRO A 113 8.32 -8.54 3.92
CA PRO A 113 9.26 -9.65 3.88
C PRO A 113 10.64 -9.20 4.37
N THR A 114 11.37 -10.13 5.00
CA THR A 114 12.76 -9.97 5.42
C THR A 114 13.71 -9.95 4.21
N GLU A 115 14.97 -9.55 4.41
CA GLU A 115 15.98 -9.59 3.35
C GLU A 115 16.24 -11.02 2.86
N GLY A 116 16.38 -11.96 3.79
CA GLY A 116 16.53 -13.39 3.52
C GLY A 116 15.44 -14.23 4.16
N ASP A 117 15.20 -15.41 3.59
CA ASP A 117 14.21 -16.40 4.05
C ASP A 117 14.88 -17.77 4.18
N VAL A 118 14.72 -18.40 5.35
CA VAL A 118 15.31 -19.72 5.65
C VAL A 118 14.63 -20.83 4.83
N GLU A 119 13.34 -20.69 4.52
CA GLU A 119 12.60 -21.63 3.70
C GLU A 119 12.87 -21.40 2.19
N SER A 120 13.36 -20.20 1.84
CA SER A 120 13.71 -19.82 0.46
C SER A 120 15.11 -19.18 0.36
N PRO A 121 16.23 -19.91 0.62
CA PRO A 121 17.57 -19.30 0.74
C PRO A 121 18.14 -18.67 -0.54
N CYS A 122 17.54 -19.00 -1.69
CA CYS A 122 17.89 -18.41 -3.00
C CYS A 122 17.12 -17.12 -3.30
N LEU A 123 16.15 -16.73 -2.47
CA LEU A 123 15.42 -15.47 -2.58
C LEU A 123 16.38 -14.30 -2.39
N THR A 124 16.35 -13.38 -3.35
CA THR A 124 16.98 -12.06 -3.20
C THR A 124 16.04 -11.13 -2.47
N ASP A 125 16.59 -10.14 -1.77
CA ASP A 125 15.83 -9.17 -1.00
C ASP A 125 14.61 -8.67 -1.79
N PRO A 126 13.38 -8.91 -1.31
CA PRO A 126 12.18 -8.50 -2.02
C PRO A 126 11.98 -6.98 -2.15
N LEU A 127 12.75 -6.15 -1.45
CA LEU A 127 12.77 -4.71 -1.76
C LEU A 127 13.50 -4.40 -3.08
N GLY A 128 14.30 -5.35 -3.58
CA GLY A 128 15.03 -5.25 -4.83
C GLY A 128 16.11 -4.15 -4.82
N GLU A 129 16.63 -3.84 -6.00
CA GLU A 129 17.55 -2.72 -6.23
C GLU A 129 16.82 -1.44 -6.71
N SER A 130 15.52 -1.53 -6.95
CA SER A 130 14.66 -0.43 -7.41
C SER A 130 13.94 0.26 -6.24
N GLU A 131 13.27 1.37 -6.52
CA GLU A 131 12.55 2.16 -5.49
C GLU A 131 11.36 1.36 -4.93
N ALA A 132 11.57 0.68 -3.79
CA ALA A 132 10.54 -0.12 -3.13
C ALA A 132 9.40 0.73 -2.51
N LEU A 133 9.60 2.04 -2.37
CA LEU A 133 8.66 2.94 -1.72
C LEU A 133 8.60 4.27 -2.45
N SER A 134 7.43 4.68 -2.92
CA SER A 134 7.26 5.97 -3.60
C SER A 134 5.99 6.71 -3.14
N ILE A 135 6.06 8.05 -3.16
CA ILE A 135 4.91 8.93 -2.93
C ILE A 135 4.76 9.85 -4.13
N GLN A 136 3.60 9.80 -4.78
CA GLN A 136 3.31 10.66 -5.92
C GLN A 136 1.85 11.08 -5.92
N LYS A 137 1.58 12.41 -5.96
CA LYS A 137 0.23 12.99 -6.05
C LYS A 137 -0.74 12.44 -4.98
N GLY A 138 -0.31 12.38 -3.72
CA GLY A 138 -1.13 11.89 -2.61
C GLY A 138 -1.36 10.38 -2.58
N VAL A 139 -0.59 9.63 -3.35
CA VAL A 139 -0.65 8.17 -3.42
C VAL A 139 0.68 7.59 -2.96
N LEU A 140 0.60 6.67 -2.00
CA LEU A 140 1.72 5.86 -1.53
C LEU A 140 1.73 4.55 -2.31
N ARG A 141 2.88 4.19 -2.90
CA ARG A 141 3.09 2.87 -3.51
C ARG A 141 4.21 2.12 -2.82
N ILE A 142 4.00 0.81 -2.68
CA ILE A 142 4.99 -0.14 -2.17
C ILE A 142 5.20 -1.17 -3.25
N HIS A 143 6.45 -1.33 -3.67
CA HIS A 143 6.88 -2.25 -4.71
C HIS A 143 7.69 -3.38 -4.07
N LEU A 144 7.37 -4.62 -4.41
CA LEU A 144 8.12 -5.80 -3.99
C LEU A 144 8.51 -6.61 -5.22
N HIS A 145 9.77 -7.04 -5.28
CA HIS A 145 10.36 -7.78 -6.39
C HIS A 145 10.85 -9.15 -5.92
N TYR A 146 10.13 -10.20 -6.26
CA TYR A 146 10.48 -11.58 -5.90
C TYR A 146 11.26 -12.24 -7.03
N TRP A 147 12.55 -12.44 -6.79
CA TRP A 147 13.45 -13.18 -7.66
C TRP A 147 14.24 -14.21 -6.85
N LEU A 148 14.21 -15.46 -7.32
CA LEU A 148 15.03 -16.54 -6.77
C LEU A 148 16.14 -16.88 -7.75
N SER A 149 17.38 -16.89 -7.24
CA SER A 149 18.58 -17.29 -7.99
C SER A 149 18.61 -18.78 -8.33
N CYS A 150 17.78 -19.60 -7.69
CA CYS A 150 17.63 -21.03 -7.95
C CYS A 150 16.19 -21.50 -7.70
N GLY A 151 15.80 -22.64 -8.27
CA GLY A 151 14.57 -23.36 -7.91
C GLY A 151 13.23 -22.78 -8.41
N SER A 152 13.17 -21.50 -8.75
CA SER A 152 11.99 -20.89 -9.40
C SER A 152 12.17 -20.81 -10.93
N TRP A 153 11.07 -20.71 -11.67
CA TRP A 153 11.05 -20.26 -13.07
C TRP A 153 10.53 -18.84 -13.24
N TYR A 154 9.95 -18.26 -12.18
CA TYR A 154 9.27 -16.99 -12.24
C TYR A 154 10.08 -15.86 -11.61
N VAL A 155 9.79 -14.65 -12.09
CA VAL A 155 10.05 -13.38 -11.41
C VAL A 155 8.71 -12.71 -11.20
N THR A 156 8.42 -12.28 -9.99
CA THR A 156 7.11 -11.71 -9.65
C THR A 156 7.28 -10.33 -9.04
N ASN A 157 6.59 -9.34 -9.58
CA ASN A 157 6.53 -7.99 -9.02
C ASN A 157 5.17 -7.73 -8.43
N HIS A 158 5.10 -7.17 -7.23
CA HIS A 158 3.87 -6.69 -6.62
C HIS A 158 3.93 -5.19 -6.41
N THR A 159 2.85 -4.49 -6.78
CA THR A 159 2.68 -3.07 -6.48
C THR A 159 1.40 -2.87 -5.69
N TYR A 160 1.53 -2.34 -4.48
CA TYR A 160 0.40 -1.98 -3.64
C TYR A 160 0.20 -0.48 -3.65
N THR A 161 -1.01 -0.03 -3.99
CA THR A 161 -1.32 1.40 -4.13
C THR A 161 -2.29 1.83 -3.03
N PHE A 162 -1.85 2.76 -2.19
CA PHE A 162 -2.62 3.30 -1.06
C PHE A 162 -2.96 4.77 -1.25
N ARG A 163 -4.14 5.15 -0.76
CA ARG A 163 -4.55 6.56 -0.65
C ARG A 163 -5.12 6.83 0.74
N TYR A 164 -4.73 7.94 1.34
CA TYR A 164 -5.35 8.40 2.59
C TYR A 164 -6.74 8.94 2.31
N GLN A 165 -7.76 8.34 2.93
CA GLN A 165 -9.15 8.74 2.79
C GLN A 165 -9.99 8.19 3.95
N ASN A 166 -10.94 8.99 4.43
CA ASN A 166 -11.78 8.65 5.58
C ASN A 166 -10.93 8.23 6.80
N ASN A 167 -9.90 9.03 7.11
CA ASN A 167 -8.99 8.85 8.23
C ASN A 167 -8.23 7.51 8.26
N ALA A 168 -7.94 6.93 7.09
CA ALA A 168 -7.11 5.74 6.97
C ALA A 168 -6.43 5.67 5.60
N PHE A 169 -5.27 5.02 5.53
CA PHE A 169 -4.67 4.60 4.27
C PHE A 169 -5.40 3.35 3.77
N LYS A 170 -6.20 3.50 2.71
CA LYS A 170 -6.94 2.39 2.09
C LYS A 170 -6.17 1.85 0.89
N LEU A 171 -6.12 0.54 0.74
CA LEU A 171 -5.64 -0.10 -0.48
C LEU A 171 -6.65 0.19 -1.60
N ILE A 172 -6.21 0.92 -2.63
CA ILE A 172 -7.06 1.34 -3.74
C ILE A 172 -6.71 0.63 -5.06
N GLY A 173 -5.51 0.07 -5.14
CA GLY A 173 -5.10 -0.77 -6.26
C GLY A 173 -4.03 -1.78 -5.86
N TYR A 174 -3.96 -2.85 -6.62
CA TYR A 174 -2.96 -3.89 -6.51
C TYR A 174 -2.64 -4.40 -7.91
N ASP A 175 -1.35 -4.40 -8.24
CA ASP A 175 -0.84 -4.89 -9.50
C ASP A 175 0.16 -6.03 -9.22
N VAL A 176 0.10 -7.10 -10.00
CA VAL A 176 1.10 -8.17 -9.98
C VAL A 176 1.51 -8.53 -11.41
N ASP A 177 2.82 -8.63 -11.64
CA ASP A 177 3.42 -9.01 -12.91
C ASP A 177 4.31 -10.23 -12.70
N ASP A 178 3.97 -11.33 -13.35
CA ASP A 178 4.71 -12.59 -13.33
C ASP A 178 5.40 -12.80 -14.68
N PHE A 179 6.68 -13.16 -14.66
CA PHE A 179 7.48 -13.43 -15.84
C PHE A 179 8.15 -14.80 -15.76
N HIS A 180 7.87 -15.68 -16.72
CA HIS A 180 8.46 -17.00 -16.82
C HIS A 180 9.81 -16.94 -17.57
N ARG A 181 10.90 -17.04 -16.80
CA ARG A 181 12.27 -16.78 -17.26
C ARG A 181 12.77 -17.66 -18.40
N ALA A 182 12.20 -18.84 -18.59
CA ALA A 182 12.65 -19.78 -19.61
C ALA A 182 11.89 -19.68 -20.93
N SER A 183 10.60 -19.35 -20.87
CA SER A 183 9.76 -19.31 -22.08
C SER A 183 9.51 -17.90 -22.58
N GLY A 184 9.65 -16.89 -21.70
CA GLY A 184 9.36 -15.50 -22.02
C GLY A 184 7.89 -15.13 -21.80
N ASP A 185 7.04 -16.07 -21.40
CA ASP A 185 5.63 -15.81 -21.08
C ASP A 185 5.54 -14.84 -19.90
N SER A 186 4.62 -13.89 -19.98
CA SER A 186 4.31 -13.00 -18.87
C SER A 186 2.81 -12.86 -18.65
N THR A 187 2.43 -12.68 -17.39
CA THR A 187 1.06 -12.39 -16.99
C THR A 187 1.03 -11.20 -16.06
N ALA A 188 0.15 -10.25 -16.33
CA ALA A 188 -0.08 -9.09 -15.49
C ALA A 188 -1.52 -9.04 -15.02
N LEU A 189 -1.75 -8.80 -13.74
CA LEU A 189 -3.04 -8.57 -13.12
C LEU A 189 -3.04 -7.16 -12.52
N SER A 190 -4.04 -6.36 -12.85
CA SER A 190 -4.25 -5.03 -12.28
C SER A 190 -5.66 -4.93 -11.70
N ILE A 191 -5.74 -4.62 -10.41
CA ILE A 191 -6.99 -4.52 -9.65
C ILE A 191 -7.20 -3.09 -9.21
N ASN A 192 -8.38 -2.55 -9.49
CA ASN A 192 -8.83 -1.26 -8.96
C ASN A 192 -9.95 -1.50 -7.94
N PHE A 193 -9.62 -1.46 -6.64
CA PHE A 193 -10.58 -1.73 -5.56
C PHE A 193 -11.71 -0.69 -5.45
N LEU A 194 -11.52 0.52 -5.99
CA LEU A 194 -12.56 1.56 -5.98
C LEU A 194 -13.68 1.24 -6.97
N THR A 195 -13.33 0.67 -8.12
CA THR A 195 -14.27 0.32 -9.20
C THR A 195 -14.63 -1.16 -9.22
N GLY A 196 -13.86 -2.00 -8.54
CA GLY A 196 -13.94 -3.46 -8.61
C GLY A 196 -13.42 -4.05 -9.93
N LYS A 197 -12.91 -3.24 -10.85
CA LYS A 197 -12.42 -3.71 -12.15
C LYS A 197 -11.10 -4.44 -12.00
N VAL A 198 -10.98 -5.54 -12.73
CA VAL A 198 -9.78 -6.35 -12.83
C VAL A 198 -9.39 -6.44 -14.30
N LYS A 199 -8.11 -6.21 -14.60
CA LYS A 199 -7.52 -6.40 -15.91
C LYS A 199 -6.47 -7.49 -15.82
N THR A 200 -6.59 -8.51 -16.65
CA THR A 200 -5.55 -9.52 -16.84
C THR A 200 -4.95 -9.34 -18.24
N THR A 201 -3.63 -9.37 -18.32
CA THR A 201 -2.88 -9.30 -19.58
C THR A 201 -1.96 -10.52 -19.66
N THR A 202 -1.86 -11.16 -20.82
CA THR A 202 -0.98 -12.30 -21.05
C THR A 202 -0.15 -12.04 -22.30
N ASP A 203 1.16 -12.14 -22.17
CA ASP A 203 2.11 -12.24 -23.27
C ASP A 203 2.66 -13.67 -23.31
N GLU A 204 2.71 -14.26 -24.49
CA GLU A 204 3.08 -15.67 -24.65
C GLU A 204 4.58 -15.86 -24.84
N ASN A 205 5.34 -14.83 -25.26
CA ASN A 205 6.79 -14.95 -25.41
C ASN A 205 7.46 -13.59 -25.68
N GLU A 206 7.99 -12.95 -24.64
CA GLU A 206 8.76 -11.70 -24.76
C GLU A 206 10.09 -11.86 -25.53
N PHE A 207 10.58 -13.10 -25.71
CA PHE A 207 11.80 -13.40 -26.46
C PHE A 207 11.56 -13.65 -27.96
N ALA A 208 10.31 -13.65 -28.42
CA ALA A 208 10.00 -13.91 -29.82
C ALA A 208 10.55 -12.79 -30.73
N GLU A 209 11.13 -13.16 -31.88
CA GLU A 209 11.62 -12.18 -32.87
C GLU A 209 10.50 -11.27 -33.41
N GLN A 210 9.26 -11.77 -33.38
CA GLN A 210 8.06 -11.02 -33.76
C GLN A 210 7.11 -10.98 -32.57
N THR A 211 6.83 -9.77 -32.09
CA THR A 211 5.93 -9.54 -30.95
C THR A 211 4.50 -9.85 -31.35
N GLN A 212 3.84 -10.73 -30.61
CA GLN A 212 2.40 -10.89 -30.71
C GLN A 212 1.69 -9.84 -29.84
N PRO A 213 0.50 -9.38 -30.22
CA PRO A 213 -0.26 -8.48 -29.36
C PRO A 213 -0.67 -9.22 -28.08
N ALA A 214 -0.39 -8.61 -26.93
CA ALA A 214 -0.80 -9.16 -25.65
C ALA A 214 -2.32 -9.37 -25.58
N LYS A 215 -2.74 -10.48 -24.98
CA LYS A 215 -4.15 -10.80 -24.77
C LYS A 215 -4.63 -10.09 -23.52
N VAL A 216 -5.70 -9.29 -23.62
CA VAL A 216 -6.27 -8.55 -22.49
C VAL A 216 -7.67 -9.06 -22.18
N GLN A 217 -7.92 -9.35 -20.92
CA GLN A 217 -9.22 -9.74 -20.39
C GLN A 217 -9.63 -8.80 -19.26
N TRP A 218 -10.92 -8.48 -19.21
CA TRP A 218 -11.50 -7.66 -18.16
C TRP A 218 -12.53 -8.47 -17.39
N SER A 219 -12.49 -8.34 -16.07
CA SER A 219 -13.47 -8.92 -15.16
C SER A 219 -13.78 -7.95 -14.02
N THR A 220 -14.55 -8.41 -13.04
CA THR A 220 -14.89 -7.64 -11.84
C THR A 220 -14.75 -8.54 -10.64
N LEU A 221 -14.24 -7.98 -9.54
CA LEU A 221 -14.13 -8.68 -8.26
C LEU A 221 -15.50 -9.19 -7.81
N LYS A 222 -15.55 -10.45 -7.36
CA LYS A 222 -16.72 -11.07 -6.72
C LYS A 222 -17.00 -10.44 -5.37
N HIS A 223 -15.94 -10.03 -4.67
CA HIS A 223 -16.04 -9.44 -3.34
C HIS A 223 -15.52 -8.02 -3.29
N ARG A 224 -16.10 -7.22 -2.38
CA ARG A 224 -15.65 -5.85 -2.14
C ARG A 224 -14.62 -5.86 -1.03
N TYR A 225 -13.40 -5.43 -1.34
CA TYR A 225 -12.31 -5.32 -0.38
C TYR A 225 -12.19 -3.88 0.12
N ALA A 226 -12.12 -3.71 1.44
CA ALA A 226 -11.95 -2.41 2.10
C ALA A 226 -10.74 -2.45 3.04
N LEU A 227 -9.62 -2.97 2.56
CA LEU A 227 -8.41 -3.17 3.35
C LEU A 227 -7.73 -1.84 3.68
N LYS A 228 -7.34 -1.72 4.95
CA LYS A 228 -6.45 -0.67 5.41
C LYS A 228 -5.00 -1.14 5.34
N PHE A 229 -4.09 -0.18 5.30
CA PHE A 229 -2.65 -0.38 5.30
C PHE A 229 -2.15 -1.36 6.38
N GLU A 230 -2.70 -1.29 7.59
CA GLU A 230 -2.31 -2.15 8.71
C GLU A 230 -2.79 -3.60 8.57
N GLN A 231 -3.73 -3.86 7.65
CA GLN A 231 -4.36 -5.17 7.46
C GLN A 231 -3.74 -5.99 6.32
N VAL A 232 -2.97 -5.34 5.44
CA VAL A 232 -2.28 -6.02 4.32
C VAL A 232 -1.14 -6.88 4.86
N GLN A 233 -1.01 -8.11 4.35
CA GLN A 233 0.06 -9.05 4.67
C GLN A 233 1.07 -9.08 3.52
N PHE A 234 2.10 -8.24 3.57
CA PHE A 234 3.03 -8.05 2.44
C PHE A 234 3.95 -9.26 2.17
N ASN A 235 4.13 -10.12 3.16
CA ASN A 235 4.95 -11.33 3.11
C ASN A 235 4.15 -12.60 2.76
N GLN A 236 2.91 -12.45 2.29
CA GLN A 236 2.05 -13.56 1.87
C GLN A 236 1.48 -13.29 0.49
N PRO A 237 1.29 -14.32 -0.35
CA PRO A 237 0.54 -14.19 -1.60
C PRO A 237 -0.84 -13.59 -1.33
N GLN A 238 -1.23 -12.61 -2.15
CA GLN A 238 -2.54 -11.98 -2.07
C GLN A 238 -3.44 -12.51 -3.17
N GLU A 239 -4.54 -13.13 -2.78
CA GLU A 239 -5.59 -13.58 -3.69
C GLU A 239 -6.83 -12.71 -3.49
N PHE A 240 -7.18 -11.96 -4.52
CA PHE A 240 -8.38 -11.12 -4.57
C PHE A 240 -9.32 -11.70 -5.62
N GLU A 241 -10.54 -12.05 -5.19
CA GLU A 241 -11.56 -12.69 -6.03
C GLU A 241 -12.78 -11.80 -6.33
#